data_AF-A0A7S6MA13-F1
#
_entry.id   AF-A0A7S6MA13-F1
#
_cell.length_a   1.000
_cell.length_b   1.000
_cell.length_c   1.000
_cell.angle_alpha   90.00
_cell.angle_beta   90.00
_cell.angle_gamma   90.00
#
_symmetry.space_group_name_H-M   'P 1'
#
loop_
_entity.id
_entity.type
_entity.pdbx_description
1 polymer ?
#
loop_
_entity_poly.entity_id
_entity_poly.type
_entity_poly.pdbx_seq_one_letter_code
_entity_poly.pdbx_strand_id
1 'polypeptide(L)'
;MPHSVPASTDARPPRPGRPSEVARRKRRVIIQMIAFAAVTGVLIVIVMVRRDQQSVEQCRREAHAVAAALRRDALESRTLPMNLPIPPARRAHYHYNPVNSMFFGGGRPVGLCCCASPHRLLLAPNGRHVVLVADDRVEVRWLSEAEFQAHKAGWQLQPPVIR
;
A
#
# COMPACT_ATOMS: atom_id res chain seq x y z
N MET A 1 56.55 61.40 39.41
CA MET A 1 55.24 61.72 38.82
C MET A 1 54.35 60.49 38.89
N PRO A 2 53.33 60.45 39.76
CA PRO A 2 52.40 59.33 39.85
C PRO A 2 51.21 59.55 38.90
N HIS A 3 50.95 58.59 38.01
CA HIS A 3 49.73 58.56 37.19
C HIS A 3 48.64 57.78 37.92
N SER A 4 47.59 58.48 38.33
CA SER A 4 46.37 57.93 38.91
C SER A 4 45.42 57.50 37.77
N VAL A 5 45.11 56.22 37.67
CA VAL A 5 44.07 55.69 36.77
C VAL A 5 42.75 55.62 37.56
N PRO A 6 41.64 56.26 37.13
CA PRO A 6 40.36 56.09 37.80
C PRO A 6 39.72 54.76 37.41
N ALA A 7 39.45 53.93 38.41
CA ALA A 7 38.57 52.78 38.30
C ALA A 7 37.12 53.26 38.13
N SER A 8 36.61 53.22 36.90
CA SER A 8 35.18 53.32 36.62
C SER A 8 34.64 51.91 36.37
N THR A 9 34.27 51.22 37.45
CA THR A 9 33.50 49.98 37.39
C THR A 9 32.03 50.34 37.55
N ASP A 10 31.45 50.87 36.48
CA ASP A 10 30.01 51.16 36.41
C ASP A 10 29.27 49.84 36.09
N ALA A 11 29.23 48.94 37.06
CA ALA A 11 28.55 47.66 36.98
C ALA A 11 27.02 47.89 37.08
N ARG A 12 26.42 48.27 35.95
CA ARG A 12 24.96 48.39 35.84
C ARG A 12 24.32 47.01 36.06
N PRO A 13 23.44 46.81 37.06
CA PRO A 13 22.83 45.51 37.31
C PRO A 13 21.98 45.10 36.09
N PRO A 14 21.99 43.80 35.72
CA PRO A 14 21.15 43.31 34.62
C PRO A 14 19.69 43.58 34.96
N ARG A 15 19.02 44.38 34.13
CA ARG A 15 17.58 44.61 34.26
C ARG A 15 16.89 43.24 34.22
N PRO A 16 16.07 42.88 35.24
CA PRO A 16 15.33 41.63 35.21
C PRO A 16 14.42 41.63 33.99
N GLY A 17 14.67 40.70 33.07
CA GLY A 17 13.85 40.52 31.87
C GLY A 17 12.39 40.34 32.29
N ARG A 18 11.50 41.19 31.77
CA ARG A 18 10.09 41.19 32.16
C ARG A 18 9.52 39.78 31.96
N PRO A 19 8.85 39.16 32.95
CA PRO A 19 8.34 37.79 32.87
C PRO A 19 7.40 37.56 31.67
N SER A 20 6.80 38.63 31.14
CA SER A 20 6.01 38.63 29.90
C SER A 20 6.77 38.25 28.64
N GLU A 21 8.08 38.52 28.54
CA GLU A 21 8.88 38.21 27.35
C GLU A 21 9.25 36.72 27.28
N VAL A 22 9.60 36.14 28.44
CA VAL A 22 9.88 34.70 28.57
C VAL A 22 8.62 33.88 28.27
N ALA A 23 7.45 34.29 28.79
CA ALA A 23 6.17 33.64 28.51
C ALA A 23 5.79 33.70 27.02
N ARG A 24 5.99 34.84 26.35
CA ARG A 24 5.75 34.99 24.91
C ARG A 24 6.68 34.11 24.07
N ARG A 25 7.96 34.02 24.44
CA ARG A 25 8.93 33.16 23.75
C ARG A 25 8.56 31.68 23.91
N LYS A 26 8.22 31.23 25.12
CA LYS A 26 7.77 29.85 25.37
C LYS A 26 6.53 29.50 24.54
N ARG A 27 5.53 30.39 24.51
CA ARG A 27 4.31 30.19 23.70
C ARG A 27 4.64 30.06 22.21
N ARG A 28 5.53 30.90 21.68
CA ARG A 28 5.94 30.83 20.26
C ARG A 28 6.62 29.49 19.93
N VAL A 29 7.53 29.03 20.80
CA VAL A 29 8.20 27.74 20.62
C VAL A 29 7.20 26.58 20.68
N ILE A 30 6.25 26.60 21.62
CA ILE A 30 5.19 25.58 21.69
C ILE A 30 4.35 25.55 20.42
N ILE A 31 3.91 26.72 19.93
CA ILE A 31 3.13 26.80 18.69
C ILE A 31 3.94 26.27 17.49
N GLN A 32 5.23 26.62 17.41
CA GLN A 32 6.11 26.11 16.35
C GLN A 32 6.31 24.59 16.43
N MET A 33 6.48 24.04 17.64
CA MET A 33 6.58 22.59 17.83
C MET A 33 5.29 21.87 17.44
N ILE A 34 4.12 22.41 17.81
CA ILE A 34 2.82 21.85 17.42
C ILE A 34 2.64 21.91 15.91
N ALA A 35 2.97 23.05 15.29
CA ALA A 35 2.88 23.20 13.83
C ALA A 35 3.80 22.21 13.11
N PHE A 36 5.04 22.05 13.58
CA PHE A 36 5.97 21.07 13.04
C PHE A 36 5.42 19.65 13.17
N ALA A 37 4.98 19.25 14.36
CA ALA A 37 4.40 17.94 14.59
C ALA A 37 3.16 17.68 13.71
N ALA A 38 2.31 18.69 13.51
CA ALA A 38 1.15 18.61 12.64
C ALA A 38 1.56 18.39 11.17
N VAL A 39 2.51 19.16 10.65
CA VAL A 39 3.01 18.99 9.28
C VAL A 39 3.66 17.62 9.10
N THR A 40 4.47 17.17 10.05
CA THR A 40 5.07 15.83 10.02
C THR A 40 4.00 14.75 10.01
N GLY A 41 2.97 14.87 10.87
CA GLY A 41 1.84 13.95 10.89
C GLY A 41 1.10 13.88 9.56
N VAL A 42 0.80 15.03 8.95
CA VAL A 42 0.17 15.10 7.62
C VAL A 42 1.04 14.42 6.56
N LEU A 43 2.35 14.67 6.56
CA LEU A 43 3.26 14.07 5.59
C LEU A 43 3.32 12.54 5.74
N ILE A 44 3.35 12.04 6.98
CA ILE A 44 3.30 10.59 7.25
C ILE A 44 2.03 9.97 6.68
N VAL A 45 0.86 10.58 6.91
CA VAL A 45 -0.41 10.10 6.36
C VAL A 45 -0.39 10.08 4.83
N ILE A 46 0.11 11.14 4.19
CA ILE A 46 0.23 11.19 2.72
C ILE A 46 1.12 10.07 2.19
N VAL A 47 2.26 9.80 2.83
CA VAL A 47 3.16 8.71 2.46
C VAL A 47 2.47 7.36 2.61
N MET A 48 1.73 7.14 3.69
CA MET A 48 0.96 5.91 3.91
C MET A 48 -0.11 5.70 2.83
N VAL A 49 -0.90 6.74 2.51
CA VAL A 49 -1.91 6.67 1.44
C VAL A 49 -1.27 6.34 0.10
N ARG A 50 -0.15 7.00 -0.25
CA ARG A 50 0.55 6.74 -1.51
C ARG A 50 1.12 5.34 -1.58
N ARG A 51 1.68 4.83 -0.49
CA ARG A 51 2.19 3.45 -0.40
C ARG A 51 1.08 2.44 -0.65
N ASP A 52 -0.08 2.63 -0.03
CA ASP A 52 -1.23 1.73 -0.19
C ASP A 52 -1.73 1.76 -1.64
N GLN A 53 -1.90 2.95 -2.22
CA GLN A 53 -2.30 3.12 -3.61
C GLN A 53 -1.30 2.47 -4.58
N GLN A 54 0.00 2.66 -4.37
CA GLN A 54 1.04 2.03 -5.20
C GLN A 54 1.00 0.51 -5.11
N SER A 55 0.75 -0.05 -3.92
CA SER A 55 0.66 -1.49 -3.70
C SER A 55 -0.55 -2.08 -4.43
N VAL A 56 -1.71 -1.43 -4.32
CA VAL A 56 -2.94 -1.84 -5.03
C VAL A 56 -2.75 -1.72 -6.54
N GLU A 57 -2.22 -0.61 -7.02
CA GLU A 57 -2.05 -0.37 -8.46
C GLU A 57 -0.99 -1.29 -9.08
N GLN A 58 0.09 -1.61 -8.36
CA GLN A 58 1.05 -2.63 -8.82
C GLN A 58 0.37 -4.00 -8.94
N CYS A 59 -0.36 -4.43 -7.91
CA CYS A 59 -1.12 -5.67 -7.94
C CYS A 59 -2.12 -5.69 -9.12
N ARG A 60 -2.81 -4.55 -9.36
CA ARG A 60 -3.75 -4.38 -10.47
C ARG A 60 -3.08 -4.58 -11.82
N ARG A 61 -1.95 -3.91 -12.05
CA ARG A 61 -1.18 -4.04 -13.31
C ARG A 61 -0.74 -5.47 -13.56
N GLU A 62 -0.23 -6.14 -12.53
CA GLU A 62 0.17 -7.54 -12.63
C GLU A 62 -1.01 -8.46 -12.94
N ALA A 63 -2.13 -8.29 -12.24
CA ALA A 63 -3.35 -9.08 -12.47
C ALA A 63 -3.90 -8.85 -13.89
N HIS A 64 -3.90 -7.63 -14.41
CA HIS A 64 -4.30 -7.36 -15.80
C HIS A 64 -3.32 -7.96 -16.82
N ALA A 65 -2.01 -7.93 -16.56
CA ALA A 65 -1.03 -8.57 -17.43
C ALA A 65 -1.26 -10.09 -17.50
N VAL A 66 -1.53 -10.72 -16.35
CA VAL A 66 -1.88 -12.15 -16.26
C VAL A 66 -3.18 -12.43 -17.01
N ALA A 67 -4.23 -11.65 -16.77
CA ALA A 67 -5.52 -11.79 -17.44
C ALA A 67 -5.38 -11.66 -18.97
N ALA A 68 -4.58 -10.71 -19.45
CA ALA A 68 -4.31 -10.51 -20.87
C ALA A 68 -3.50 -11.66 -21.50
N ALA A 69 -2.58 -12.26 -20.75
CA ALA A 69 -1.86 -13.46 -21.19
C ALA A 69 -2.80 -14.68 -21.26
N LEU A 70 -3.58 -14.92 -20.20
CA LEU A 70 -4.58 -16.00 -20.17
C LEU A 70 -5.61 -15.86 -21.30
N ARG A 71 -6.08 -14.64 -21.58
CA ARG A 71 -7.02 -14.39 -22.68
C ARG A 71 -6.41 -14.68 -24.05
N ARG A 72 -5.14 -14.33 -24.27
CA ARG A 72 -4.44 -14.64 -25.53
C ARG A 72 -4.33 -16.14 -25.73
N ASP A 73 -3.87 -16.86 -24.72
CA ASP A 73 -3.70 -18.33 -24.77
C ASP A 73 -5.05 -19.04 -24.94
N ALA A 74 -6.10 -18.57 -24.25
CA ALA A 74 -7.45 -19.10 -24.37
C ALA A 74 -8.06 -18.88 -25.77
N LEU A 75 -7.79 -17.74 -26.41
CA LEU A 75 -8.25 -17.48 -27.78
C LEU A 75 -7.58 -18.43 -28.79
N GLU A 76 -6.31 -18.76 -28.58
CA GLU A 76 -5.54 -19.61 -29.49
C GLU A 76 -5.87 -21.10 -29.33
N SER A 77 -5.96 -21.58 -28.09
CA SER A 77 -6.08 -23.01 -27.78
C SER A 77 -7.48 -23.45 -27.35
N ARG A 78 -8.44 -22.52 -27.24
CA ARG A 78 -9.80 -22.72 -26.67
C ARG A 78 -9.81 -23.39 -25.28
N THR A 79 -8.67 -23.38 -24.61
CA THR A 79 -8.46 -23.94 -23.27
C THR A 79 -7.53 -23.00 -22.50
N LEU A 80 -7.60 -23.00 -21.16
CA LEU A 80 -6.62 -22.23 -20.39
C LEU A 80 -5.35 -23.05 -20.20
N PRO A 81 -4.17 -22.40 -20.19
CA PRO A 81 -2.92 -23.10 -20.05
C PRO A 81 -2.83 -23.78 -18.69
N MET A 82 -2.31 -25.01 -18.63
CA MET A 82 -2.13 -25.73 -17.36
C MET A 82 -1.21 -24.99 -16.37
N ASN A 83 -0.35 -24.11 -16.89
CA ASN A 83 0.54 -23.27 -16.08
C ASN A 83 0.19 -21.80 -16.32
N LEU A 84 0.26 -21.00 -15.26
CA LEU A 84 0.07 -19.56 -15.36
C LEU A 84 1.14 -18.96 -16.31
N PRO A 85 0.75 -18.18 -17.34
CA PRO A 85 1.65 -17.67 -18.38
C PRO A 85 2.45 -16.45 -17.88
N ILE A 86 3.18 -16.65 -16.79
CA ILE A 86 4.11 -15.69 -16.20
C ILE A 86 5.45 -16.37 -15.88
N PRO A 87 6.53 -15.59 -15.69
CA PRO A 87 7.84 -16.13 -15.34
C PRO A 87 7.77 -17.06 -14.11
N PRO A 88 8.50 -18.20 -14.10
CA PRO A 88 8.46 -19.18 -13.01
C PRO A 88 8.67 -18.58 -11.63
N ALA A 89 9.64 -17.66 -11.50
CA ALA A 89 9.95 -16.97 -10.25
C ALA A 89 8.75 -16.22 -9.65
N ARG A 90 7.80 -15.77 -10.49
CA ARG A 90 6.59 -15.09 -10.04
C ARG A 90 5.43 -16.04 -9.76
N ARG A 91 5.39 -17.23 -10.37
CA ARG A 91 4.28 -18.19 -10.21
C ARG A 91 4.09 -18.64 -8.77
N ALA A 92 5.18 -18.78 -8.01
CA ALA A 92 5.13 -19.15 -6.59
C ALA A 92 4.30 -18.17 -5.73
N HIS A 93 4.12 -16.93 -6.20
CA HIS A 93 3.33 -15.90 -5.52
C HIS A 93 1.87 -15.88 -5.91
N TYR A 94 1.38 -16.81 -6.73
CA TYR A 94 0.01 -16.84 -7.22
C TYR A 94 -0.67 -18.19 -6.91
N HIS A 95 -1.91 -18.12 -6.45
CA HIS A 95 -2.85 -19.24 -6.57
C HIS A 95 -3.35 -19.28 -7.99
N TYR A 96 -3.39 -20.47 -8.58
CA TYR A 96 -3.92 -20.68 -9.92
C TYR A 96 -4.70 -21.98 -9.97
N ASN A 97 -5.94 -21.95 -10.48
CA ASN A 97 -6.71 -23.16 -10.77
C ASN A 97 -7.03 -23.22 -12.28
N PRO A 98 -6.26 -23.98 -13.07
CA PRO A 98 -6.55 -24.18 -14.48
C PRO A 98 -7.76 -25.10 -14.72
N VAL A 99 -8.17 -25.93 -13.76
CA VAL A 99 -9.27 -26.91 -13.94
C VAL A 99 -10.62 -26.20 -14.02
N ASN A 100 -10.77 -25.07 -13.32
CA ASN A 100 -11.95 -24.21 -13.43
C ASN A 100 -12.18 -23.66 -14.85
N SER A 101 -11.19 -23.75 -15.73
CA SER A 101 -11.32 -23.37 -17.14
C SER A 101 -12.31 -24.21 -17.92
N MET A 102 -12.64 -25.43 -17.48
CA MET A 102 -13.65 -26.26 -18.16
C MET A 102 -15.08 -25.69 -18.02
N PHE A 103 -15.30 -24.68 -17.17
CA PHE A 103 -16.60 -24.08 -16.92
C PHE A 103 -16.87 -22.77 -17.70
N PHE A 104 -16.12 -22.49 -18.78
CA PHE A 104 -16.53 -21.44 -19.73
C PHE A 104 -17.99 -21.72 -20.17
N GLY A 105 -18.90 -20.78 -19.89
CA GLY A 105 -20.33 -20.88 -20.23
C GLY A 105 -21.31 -21.17 -19.08
N GLY A 106 -20.83 -21.25 -17.83
CA GLY A 106 -21.68 -21.54 -16.66
C GLY A 106 -22.41 -20.35 -16.01
N GLY A 107 -22.31 -19.12 -16.53
CA GLY A 107 -22.96 -17.91 -15.98
C GLY A 107 -22.39 -17.38 -14.67
N ARG A 108 -21.74 -18.21 -13.86
CA ARG A 108 -21.19 -17.83 -12.55
C ARG A 108 -19.68 -17.54 -12.66
N PRO A 109 -19.21 -16.39 -12.14
CA PRO A 109 -17.80 -16.06 -12.18
C PRO A 109 -16.97 -17.01 -11.30
N VAL A 110 -15.98 -17.64 -11.91
CA VAL A 110 -15.06 -18.56 -11.22
C VAL A 110 -13.68 -17.93 -11.08
N GLY A 111 -13.04 -18.10 -9.92
CA GLY A 111 -11.67 -17.65 -9.70
C GLY A 111 -10.67 -18.47 -10.52
N LEU A 112 -9.88 -17.77 -11.34
CA LEU A 112 -8.77 -18.35 -12.08
C LEU A 112 -7.46 -18.20 -11.30
N CYS A 113 -7.09 -16.98 -10.96
CA CYS A 113 -5.84 -16.72 -10.24
C CYS A 113 -5.93 -15.51 -9.31
N CYS A 114 -5.09 -15.51 -8.29
CA CYS A 114 -4.88 -14.36 -7.42
C CYS A 114 -3.51 -14.45 -6.74
N CYS A 115 -3.03 -13.36 -6.13
CA CYS A 115 -1.85 -13.43 -5.28
C CYS A 115 -2.06 -14.43 -4.13
N ALA A 116 -1.00 -15.13 -3.74
CA ALA A 116 -1.03 -16.15 -2.68
C ALA A 116 -1.32 -15.54 -1.31
N SER A 117 -0.69 -14.40 -1.03
CA SER A 117 -0.92 -13.61 0.18
C SER A 117 -1.70 -12.33 -0.13
N PRO A 118 -2.52 -11.83 0.80
CA PRO A 118 -3.16 -10.54 0.64
C PRO A 118 -2.14 -9.42 0.76
N HIS A 119 -2.35 -8.33 0.03
CA HIS A 119 -1.56 -7.12 0.20
C HIS A 119 -1.93 -6.46 1.53
N ARG A 120 -0.90 -6.19 2.33
CA ARG A 120 -1.04 -5.50 3.62
C ARG A 120 -1.02 -4.00 3.40
N LEU A 121 -2.17 -3.36 3.61
CA LEU A 121 -2.35 -1.92 3.49
C LEU A 121 -2.35 -1.31 4.90
N LEU A 122 -1.85 -0.07 5.03
CA LEU A 122 -1.72 0.62 6.31
C LEU A 122 -3.00 1.34 6.74
N LEU A 123 -3.73 1.89 5.78
CA LEU A 123 -4.92 2.71 6.01
C LEU A 123 -6.19 2.07 5.44
N ALA A 124 -6.05 1.27 4.38
CA ALA A 124 -7.17 0.58 3.74
C ALA A 124 -7.29 -0.89 4.20
N PRO A 125 -8.44 -1.54 3.99
CA PRO A 125 -8.58 -2.97 4.24
C PRO A 125 -7.64 -3.79 3.36
N ASN A 126 -7.00 -4.80 3.96
CA ASN A 126 -6.19 -5.77 3.21
C ASN A 126 -7.04 -6.47 2.15
N GLY A 127 -6.40 -6.79 1.02
CA GLY A 127 -7.10 -7.41 -0.09
C GLY A 127 -6.16 -7.90 -1.17
N ARG A 128 -6.75 -8.34 -2.28
CA ARG A 128 -6.02 -8.86 -3.45
C ARG A 128 -6.83 -8.67 -4.72
N HIS A 129 -6.15 -8.54 -5.84
CA HIS A 129 -6.80 -8.69 -7.13
C HIS A 129 -7.00 -10.18 -7.42
N VAL A 130 -8.21 -10.52 -7.85
CA VAL A 130 -8.58 -11.85 -8.34
C VAL A 130 -8.94 -11.72 -9.81
N VAL A 131 -8.36 -12.59 -10.61
CA VAL A 131 -8.74 -12.79 -12.01
C VAL A 131 -9.88 -13.80 -12.02
N LEU A 132 -11.02 -13.37 -12.52
CA LEU A 132 -12.25 -14.13 -12.63
C LEU A 132 -12.53 -14.46 -14.09
N VAL A 133 -13.20 -15.57 -14.33
CA VAL A 133 -13.77 -15.91 -15.63
C VAL A 133 -15.28 -16.08 -15.53
N ALA A 134 -16.02 -15.38 -16.38
CA ALA A 134 -17.47 -15.51 -16.51
C ALA A 134 -17.84 -15.29 -17.98
N ASP A 135 -18.62 -16.19 -18.56
CA ASP A 135 -19.22 -16.04 -19.91
C ASP A 135 -18.24 -15.51 -20.97
N ASP A 136 -17.13 -16.22 -21.13
CA ASP A 136 -16.03 -15.90 -22.07
C ASP A 136 -15.28 -14.59 -21.81
N ARG A 137 -15.53 -13.95 -20.66
CA ARG A 137 -14.83 -12.75 -20.22
C ARG A 137 -13.89 -13.07 -19.08
N VAL A 138 -12.69 -12.52 -19.19
CA VAL A 138 -11.72 -12.50 -18.09
C VAL A 138 -11.79 -11.13 -17.45
N GLU A 139 -12.15 -11.09 -16.17
CA GLU A 139 -12.29 -9.86 -15.39
C GLU A 139 -11.26 -9.83 -14.26
N VAL A 140 -10.85 -8.63 -13.87
CA VAL A 140 -9.94 -8.42 -12.74
C VAL A 140 -10.67 -7.58 -11.71
N ARG A 141 -10.81 -8.12 -10.50
CA ARG A 141 -11.52 -7.45 -9.41
C ARG A 141 -10.66 -7.38 -8.16
N TRP A 142 -10.61 -6.21 -7.54
CA TRP A 142 -10.10 -6.08 -6.17
C TRP A 142 -11.14 -6.61 -5.19
N LEU A 143 -10.70 -7.46 -4.28
CA LEU A 143 -11.51 -7.95 -3.17
C LEU A 143 -10.78 -7.70 -1.87
N SER A 144 -11.54 -7.27 -0.87
CA SER A 144 -11.06 -7.33 0.51
C SER A 144 -10.80 -8.79 0.91
N GLU A 145 -9.96 -9.00 1.91
CA GLU A 145 -9.66 -10.34 2.38
C GLU A 145 -10.91 -11.06 2.92
N ALA A 146 -11.82 -10.32 3.57
CA ALA A 146 -13.09 -10.87 4.04
C ALA A 146 -13.98 -11.36 2.89
N GLU A 147 -14.14 -10.55 1.84
CA GLU A 147 -14.87 -10.95 0.62
C GLU A 147 -14.21 -12.15 -0.05
N PHE A 148 -12.87 -12.16 -0.14
CA PHE A 148 -12.12 -13.26 -0.72
C PHE A 148 -12.40 -14.57 0.05
N GLN A 149 -12.29 -14.56 1.38
CA GLN A 149 -12.53 -15.76 2.18
C GLN A 149 -13.98 -16.26 2.07
N ALA A 150 -14.95 -15.36 1.97
CA ALA A 150 -16.36 -15.72 1.77
C ALA A 150 -16.61 -16.46 0.44
N HIS A 151 -15.87 -16.11 -0.62
CA HIS A 151 -16.07 -16.68 -1.96
C HIS A 151 -15.06 -17.79 -2.31
N LYS A 152 -13.93 -17.89 -1.59
CA LYS A 152 -12.82 -18.80 -1.89
C LYS A 152 -13.26 -20.24 -2.07
N ALA A 153 -14.17 -20.73 -1.23
CA ALA A 153 -14.69 -22.09 -1.30
C ALA A 153 -15.40 -22.38 -2.63
N GLY A 154 -16.15 -21.40 -3.17
CA GLY A 154 -16.81 -21.50 -4.46
C GLY A 154 -15.86 -21.40 -5.66
N TRP A 155 -14.67 -20.79 -5.47
CA TRP A 155 -13.67 -20.63 -6.53
C TRP A 155 -12.63 -21.73 -6.59
N GLN A 156 -12.56 -22.65 -5.61
CA GLN A 156 -11.66 -23.80 -5.63
C GLN A 156 -10.19 -23.48 -6.00
N LEU A 157 -9.67 -22.30 -5.62
CA LEU A 157 -8.31 -21.89 -5.97
C LEU A 157 -7.27 -22.83 -5.34
N GLN A 158 -6.36 -23.39 -6.14
CA GLN A 158 -5.33 -24.30 -5.66
C GLN A 158 -4.13 -23.53 -5.04
N PRO A 159 -3.49 -24.07 -3.99
CA PRO A 159 -2.23 -23.52 -3.46
C PRO A 159 -1.15 -23.46 -4.55
N PRO A 160 -0.22 -22.47 -4.52
CA PRO A 160 0.91 -22.46 -5.43
C PRO A 160 1.68 -23.78 -5.29
N VAL A 161 1.95 -24.43 -6.42
CA VAL A 161 2.81 -25.61 -6.44
C VAL A 161 4.25 -25.13 -6.33
N ILE A 162 4.82 -25.20 -5.12
CA ILE A 162 6.24 -24.97 -4.89
C ILE A 162 6.96 -26.23 -5.39
N ARG A 163 7.63 -26.14 -6.54
CA ARG A 163 8.56 -27.17 -7.02
C ARG A 163 9.98 -26.75 -6.73
#